data_AF-A0A158JKD7-F1
#
_entry.id   AF-A0A158JKD7-F1
#
_cell.length_a   1.000
_cell.length_b   1.000
_cell.length_c   1.000
_cell.angle_alpha   90.00
_cell.angle_beta   90.00
_cell.angle_gamma   90.00
#
_symmetry.space_group_name_H-M   'P 1'
#
loop_
_entity.id
_entity.type
_entity.pdbx_description
1 polymer ?
#
loop_
_entity_poly.entity_id
_entity_poly.type
_entity_poly.pdbx_seq_one_letter_code
_entity_poly.pdbx_strand_id
1 'polypeptide(L)'
;MNKLVALPVSGDSYLLQRCGQNVLVDGGYSSRALVAALSSPRTELNHLHIVVCTHADKDHAGGFTDLLDNSSITVGEFWLPTNDM
;
A
#
# COMPACT_ATOMS: atom_id res chain seq x y z
N MET A 1 -0.22 -17.09 6.44
CA MET A 1 -1.63 -17.08 6.03
C MET A 1 -1.72 -16.47 4.64
N ASN A 2 -2.50 -17.06 3.73
CA ASN A 2 -2.69 -16.50 2.40
C ASN A 2 -4.00 -15.71 2.39
N LYS A 3 -3.96 -14.42 2.05
CA LYS A 3 -5.16 -13.56 1.98
C LYS A 3 -5.00 -12.45 0.96
N LEU A 4 -6.12 -12.04 0.38
CA LEU A 4 -6.26 -10.81 -0.39
C LEU A 4 -7.40 -10.02 0.25
N VAL A 5 -7.13 -8.79 0.67
CA VAL A 5 -8.12 -7.95 1.37
C VAL A 5 -8.12 -6.55 0.77
N ALA A 6 -9.32 -5.95 0.64
CA ALA A 6 -9.44 -4.52 0.45
C ALA A 6 -9.18 -3.82 1.81
N LEU A 7 -8.35 -2.79 1.81
CA LEU A 7 -8.08 -2.01 3.01
C LEU A 7 -9.21 -1.00 3.25
N PRO A 8 -9.57 -0.70 4.51
CA PRO A 8 -10.64 0.24 4.83
C PRO A 8 -10.17 1.69 4.70
N VAL A 9 -9.87 2.11 3.46
CA VAL A 9 -9.47 3.48 3.10
C VAL A 9 -10.44 4.07 2.08
N SER A 10 -10.40 5.39 1.90
CA SER A 10 -11.09 6.03 0.77
C SER A 10 -10.21 5.90 -0.48
N GLY A 11 -10.83 5.64 -1.63
CA GLY A 11 -10.11 5.26 -2.85
C GLY A 11 -9.77 3.77 -2.84
N ASP A 12 -8.80 3.38 -3.66
CA ASP A 12 -8.46 1.97 -3.86
C ASP A 12 -7.17 1.61 -3.14
N SER A 13 -7.22 0.52 -2.38
CA SER A 13 -6.05 -0.09 -1.77
C SER A 13 -6.32 -1.53 -1.37
N TYR A 14 -5.45 -2.43 -1.80
CA TYR A 14 -5.57 -3.87 -1.60
C TYR A 14 -4.27 -4.44 -1.06
N LEU A 15 -4.37 -5.34 -0.08
CA LEU A 15 -3.23 -6.06 0.48
C LEU A 15 -3.32 -7.53 0.13
N LEU A 16 -2.32 -8.02 -0.59
CA LEU A 16 -2.05 -9.43 -0.79
C LEU A 16 -0.97 -9.90 0.19
N GLN A 17 -1.27 -10.92 0.98
CA GLN A 17 -0.27 -11.67 1.74
C GLN A 17 -0.24 -13.11 1.24
N ARG A 18 0.88 -13.55 0.69
CA ARG A 18 1.01 -14.90 0.14
C ARG A 18 2.44 -15.38 0.21
N CYS A 19 2.65 -16.61 0.68
CA CYS A 19 3.98 -17.23 0.77
C CYS A 19 5.03 -16.35 1.48
N GLY A 20 4.62 -15.65 2.55
CA GLY A 20 5.48 -14.74 3.31
C GLY A 20 5.73 -13.37 2.65
N GLN A 21 5.21 -13.14 1.45
CA GLN A 21 5.29 -11.85 0.76
C GLN A 21 4.07 -10.99 1.11
N ASN A 22 4.30 -9.68 1.26
CA ASN A 22 3.29 -8.65 1.49
C ASN A 22 3.35 -7.68 0.31
N VAL A 23 2.29 -7.66 -0.49
CA VAL A 23 2.18 -6.80 -1.67
C VAL A 23 1.01 -5.85 -1.45
N LEU A 24 1.30 -4.56 -1.50
CA LEU A 24 0.28 -3.50 -1.49
C LEU A 24 0.01 -3.09 -2.93
N VAL A 25 -1.27 -2.98 -3.31
CA VAL A 25 -1.71 -2.43 -4.58
C VAL A 25 -2.55 -1.21 -4.28
N ASP A 26 -2.08 -0.05 -4.74
CA ASP A 26 -2.65 1.29 -4.48
C ASP A 26 -2.73 1.68 -2.99
N GLY A 27 -2.82 2.98 -2.73
CA GLY A 27 -2.70 3.58 -1.41
C GLY A 27 -3.92 4.38 -0.94
N GLY A 28 -4.95 4.52 -1.77
CA GLY A 28 -6.08 5.40 -1.46
C GLY A 28 -5.69 6.88 -1.47
N TYR A 29 -6.54 7.71 -0.87
CA TYR A 29 -6.36 9.17 -0.81
C TYR A 29 -5.40 9.69 0.27
N SER A 30 -5.13 8.92 1.33
CA SER A 30 -4.57 9.47 2.58
C SER A 30 -3.52 8.57 3.20
N SER A 31 -2.29 9.10 3.35
CA SER A 31 -1.17 8.37 3.96
C SER A 31 -1.49 7.95 5.39
N ARG A 32 -2.11 8.84 6.18
CA ARG A 32 -2.51 8.54 7.56
C ARG A 32 -3.49 7.37 7.63
N ALA A 33 -4.48 7.35 6.75
CA ALA A 33 -5.47 6.26 6.71
C ALA A 33 -4.83 4.95 6.27
N LEU A 34 -3.96 5.00 5.26
CA LEU A 34 -3.21 3.84 4.76
C LEU A 34 -2.31 3.24 5.86
N VAL A 35 -1.49 4.06 6.52
CA VAL A 35 -0.61 3.59 7.60
C VAL A 35 -1.41 3.00 8.76
N ALA A 36 -2.54 3.61 9.13
CA ALA A 36 -3.43 3.07 10.15
C ALA A 36 -4.03 1.71 9.76
N ALA A 37 -4.44 1.55 8.49
CA ALA A 37 -4.96 0.29 7.97
C ALA A 37 -3.88 -0.81 7.97
N LEU A 38 -2.65 -0.48 7.55
CA LEU A 38 -1.52 -1.41 7.48
C LEU A 38 -0.98 -1.80 8.87
N SER A 39 -1.05 -0.89 9.84
CA SER A 39 -0.63 -1.14 11.24
C SER A 39 -1.73 -1.78 12.08
N SER A 40 -2.90 -2.04 11.50
CA SER A 40 -4.03 -2.62 12.25
C SER A 40 -3.73 -4.05 12.70
N PRO A 41 -4.35 -4.55 13.78
CA PRO A 41 -4.24 -5.95 14.20
C PRO A 41 -4.71 -6.96 13.15
N ARG A 42 -5.41 -6.51 12.10
CA ARG A 42 -5.84 -7.38 11.01
C ARG A 42 -4.71 -7.67 10.02
N THR A 43 -3.70 -6.83 9.96
CA THR A 43 -2.61 -6.88 8.97
C THR A 43 -1.24 -7.06 9.62
N GLU A 44 -1.00 -6.41 10.76
CA GLU A 44 0.23 -6.51 11.58
C GLU A 44 1.51 -6.38 10.74
N LEU A 45 1.55 -5.39 9.86
CA LEU A 45 2.65 -5.21 8.90
C LEU A 45 3.68 -4.19 9.39
N ASN A 46 4.94 -4.55 9.26
CA ASN A 46 6.10 -3.65 9.38
C ASN A 46 6.95 -3.60 8.09
N HIS A 47 6.67 -4.48 7.12
CA HIS A 47 7.38 -4.55 5.85
C HIS A 47 6.45 -4.91 4.69
N LEU A 48 6.50 -4.11 3.63
CA LEU A 48 5.91 -4.37 2.32
C LEU A 48 7.04 -4.76 1.37
N HIS A 49 6.89 -5.92 0.74
CA HIS A 49 7.89 -6.40 -0.21
C HIS A 49 7.79 -5.63 -1.52
N ILE A 50 6.55 -5.45 -2.00
CA ILE A 50 6.25 -4.70 -3.23
C ILE A 50 5.08 -3.76 -2.94
N VAL A 51 5.21 -2.51 -3.35
CA VAL A 51 4.11 -1.56 -3.50
C VAL A 51 3.87 -1.34 -4.99
N VAL A 52 2.65 -1.55 -5.46
CA VAL A 52 2.25 -1.33 -6.85
C VAL A 52 1.33 -0.12 -6.89
N CYS A 53 1.69 0.86 -7.73
CA CYS A 53 0.83 1.97 -8.10
C CYS A 53 0.26 1.68 -9.49
N THR A 54 -1.06 1.53 -9.61
CA THR A 54 -1.69 1.23 -10.89
C THR A 54 -1.69 2.44 -11.82
N HIS A 55 -1.94 3.63 -11.29
CA HIS A 55 -1.88 4.91 -11.99
C HIS A 55 -1.79 6.07 -10.98
N ALA A 56 -1.45 7.27 -11.45
CA ALA A 56 -1.09 8.42 -10.60
C ALA A 56 -2.29 9.21 -10.05
N ASP A 57 -3.53 8.77 -10.31
CA ASP A 57 -4.71 9.46 -9.80
C ASP A 57 -4.74 9.44 -8.28
N LYS A 58 -5.27 10.51 -7.69
CA LYS A 58 -5.13 10.78 -6.26
C LYS A 58 -5.79 9.73 -5.36
N ASP A 59 -6.86 9.09 -5.82
CA ASP A 59 -7.53 7.97 -5.16
C ASP A 59 -6.72 6.66 -5.17
N HIS A 60 -5.65 6.60 -5.94
CA HIS A 60 -4.75 5.44 -6.00
C HIS A 60 -3.39 5.78 -5.39
N ALA A 61 -2.80 6.92 -5.75
CA ALA A 61 -1.44 7.29 -5.35
C ALA A 61 -1.36 8.19 -4.10
N GLY A 62 -2.46 8.80 -3.67
CA GLY A 62 -2.46 9.82 -2.62
C GLY A 62 -1.97 9.32 -1.25
N GLY A 63 -2.12 8.03 -0.96
CA GLY A 63 -1.66 7.42 0.29
C GLY A 63 -0.15 7.20 0.37
N PHE A 64 0.58 7.34 -0.74
CA PHE A 64 2.01 7.01 -0.79
C PHE A 64 2.92 8.15 -0.34
N THR A 65 2.47 9.40 -0.37
CA THR A 65 3.31 10.59 -0.12
C THR A 65 4.05 10.54 1.21
N ASP A 66 3.43 10.04 2.29
CA ASP A 66 4.08 9.93 3.60
C ASP A 66 4.42 8.49 3.99
N LEU A 67 4.09 7.51 3.13
CA LEU A 67 4.33 6.10 3.41
C LEU A 67 5.84 5.81 3.54
N LEU A 68 6.64 6.41 2.65
CA LEU A 68 8.09 6.20 2.63
C LEU A 68 8.84 7.05 3.67
N ASP A 69 8.35 8.26 3.93
CA ASP A 69 9.09 9.25 4.72
C ASP A 69 8.76 9.20 6.22
N ASN A 70 7.54 8.80 6.59
CA ASN A 70 7.01 9.02 7.94
C ASN A 70 6.30 7.80 8.56
N SER A 71 6.56 6.60 8.04
CA SER A 71 5.96 5.37 8.57
C SER A 71 7.00 4.43 9.18
N SER A 72 6.58 3.60 10.13
CA SER A 72 7.38 2.47 10.62
C SER A 72 7.38 1.28 9.66
N ILE A 73 6.77 1.43 8.47
CA ILE A 73 6.62 0.39 7.47
C ILE A 73 7.72 0.58 6.44
N THR A 74 8.55 -0.45 6.28
CA THR A 74 9.61 -0.46 5.27
C THR A 74 9.08 -1.01 3.94
N VAL A 75 9.63 -0.52 2.82
CA VAL A 75 9.26 -0.94 1.47
C VAL A 75 10.50 -1.49 0.74
N GLY A 76 10.38 -2.67 0.14
CA GLY A 76 11.43 -3.27 -0.69
C GLY A 76 11.47 -2.66 -2.09
N GLU A 77 10.37 -2.82 -2.83
CA GLU A 77 10.22 -2.31 -4.19
C GLU A 77 8.98 -1.44 -4.35
N PHE A 78 9.08 -0.46 -5.24
CA PHE A 78 7.96 0.39 -5.64
C PHE A 78 7.80 0.29 -7.17
N TRP A 79 6.69 -0.31 -7.61
CA TRP A 79 6.35 -0.47 -9.02
C TRP A 79 5.42 0.68 -9.41
N LEU A 80 5.98 1.63 -10.14
CA LEU A 80 5.29 2.81 -10.63
C LEU A 80 4.79 2.57 -12.07
N PRO A 81 3.67 3.18 -12.46
CA PRO A 81 3.24 3.14 -13.86
C PRO A 81 4.33 3.76 -14.75
N THR A 82 4.51 3.22 -15.95
CA THR A 82 5.32 3.91 -16.97
C THR A 82 4.52 5.12 -17.43
N ASN A 83 5.18 6.25 -17.60
CA ASN A 83 4.62 7.31 -18.43
C ASN A 83 4.96 6.94 -19.88
N ASP A 84 4.00 6.35 -20.59
CA ASP A 84 4.06 6.31 -22.05
C ASP A 84 3.72 7.73 -22.57
N MET A 85 4.63 8.67 -22.36
CA MET A 85 4.63 10.00 -22.99
C MET A 85 5.88 10.19 -23.83
#